data_AF-A0A0V1M205-F1
#
_entry.id   AF-A0A0V1M205-F1
#
_cell.length_a   1.000
_cell.length_b   1.000
_cell.length_c   1.000
_cell.angle_alpha   90.00
_cell.angle_beta   90.00
_cell.angle_gamma   90.00
#
_symmetry.space_group_name_H-M   'P 1'
#
loop_
_entity.id
_entity.type
_entity.pdbx_description
1 polymer ?
#
loop_
_entity_poly.entity_id
_entity_poly.type
_entity_poly.pdbx_seq_one_letter_code
_entity_poly.pdbx_strand_id
1 'polypeptide(L)'
;MPDKELKEKRGAFDYCSDGKICAVKWNDDAIVNIASNYMTHSPLRTDQRRVKGQRTEMPIPNLVRSYNIGIGGVDLLYRLAAAYHPIIIGKKWYWPLFINALNAATVAAWRIHHFMEKRPLSQREFRCHVVVGLLP
;
A
#
# COMPACT_ATOMS: atom_id res chain seq x y z
N MET A 1 11.77 18.24 18.60
CA MET A 1 10.64 19.18 18.75
C MET A 1 9.51 18.53 19.56
N PRO A 2 8.96 19.25 20.56
CA PRO A 2 7.75 18.82 21.26
C PRO A 2 6.54 18.83 20.31
N ASP A 3 5.59 17.92 20.56
CA ASP A 3 4.42 17.69 19.67
C ASP A 3 3.54 18.94 19.50
N LYS A 4 3.56 19.85 20.47
CA LYS A 4 2.76 21.09 20.44
C LYS A 4 3.27 22.06 19.37
N GLU A 5 4.58 22.21 19.24
CA GLU A 5 5.23 23.08 18.25
C GLU A 5 5.12 22.50 16.83
N LEU A 6 5.22 21.17 16.69
CA LEU A 6 5.11 20.52 15.39
C LEU A 6 3.70 20.66 14.78
N LYS A 7 2.67 20.75 15.62
CA LYS A 7 1.27 20.93 15.18
C LYS A 7 0.97 22.33 14.67
N GLU A 8 1.79 23.33 14.98
CA GLU A 8 1.55 24.73 14.60
C GLU A 8 1.66 24.94 13.09
N LYS A 9 2.52 24.18 12.42
CA LYS A 9 2.73 24.26 10.96
C LYS A 9 2.50 22.90 10.32
N ARG A 10 1.51 22.84 9.43
CA ARG A 10 1.28 21.65 8.60
C ARG A 10 2.44 21.47 7.63
N GLY A 11 2.97 20.25 7.53
CA GLY A 11 4.19 19.93 6.79
C GLY A 11 5.48 20.10 7.60
N ALA A 12 5.41 20.55 8.86
CA ALA A 12 6.58 20.56 9.74
C ALA A 12 7.05 19.12 10.00
N PHE A 13 8.36 18.95 10.02
CA PHE A 13 8.98 17.66 10.34
C PHE A 13 10.14 17.86 11.30
N ASP A 14 10.38 16.83 12.10
CA ASP A 14 11.54 16.67 12.94
C ASP A 14 12.15 15.30 12.68
N TYR A 15 13.47 15.18 12.82
CA TYR A 15 14.15 13.91 12.58
C TYR A 15 15.27 13.68 13.58
N CYS A 16 15.49 12.40 13.89
CA CYS A 16 16.61 11.93 14.67
C CYS A 16 17.28 10.79 13.90
N SER A 17 18.61 10.77 13.87
CA SER A 17 19.33 9.66 13.24
C SER A 17 20.52 9.23 14.08
N ASP A 18 20.64 7.92 14.26
CA ASP A 18 21.76 7.25 14.94
C ASP A 18 22.80 6.73 13.93
N GLY A 19 22.82 7.28 12.70
CA GLY A 19 23.65 6.82 11.58
C GLY A 19 23.24 5.47 10.97
N LYS A 20 22.60 4.57 11.73
CA LYS A 20 22.04 3.28 11.27
C LYS A 20 20.54 3.32 11.05
N ILE A 21 19.83 4.10 11.87
CA ILE A 21 18.38 4.25 11.83
C ILE A 21 18.07 5.73 11.78
N CYS A 22 17.10 6.10 10.94
CA CYS A 22 16.53 7.44 10.87
C CYS A 22 15.06 7.36 11.28
N ALA A 23 14.69 8.11 12.31
CA ALA A 23 13.32 8.33 12.72
C ALA A 23 12.89 9.73 12.29
N VAL A 24 11.70 9.84 11.72
CA VAL A 24 11.10 11.08 11.25
C VAL A 24 9.71 11.22 11.86
N LYS A 25 9.45 12.39 12.42
CA LYS A 25 8.15 12.82 12.88
C LYS A 25 7.65 13.90 11.92
N TRP A 26 6.51 13.69 11.27
CA TRP A 26 5.96 14.60 10.27
C TRP A 26 4.50 14.94 10.57
N ASN A 27 4.12 16.19 10.44
CA ASN A 27 2.76 16.67 10.70
C ASN A 27 1.97 16.84 9.38
N ASP A 28 1.03 15.93 9.10
CA ASP A 28 0.05 16.08 8.01
C ASP A 28 -1.30 16.56 8.56
N ASP A 29 -2.35 15.73 8.51
CA ASP A 29 -3.59 15.95 9.31
C ASP A 29 -3.39 15.53 10.78
N ALA A 30 -2.47 14.60 11.01
CA ALA A 30 -2.02 14.14 12.32
C ALA A 30 -0.50 13.94 12.30
N ILE A 31 0.08 13.82 13.49
CA ILE A 31 1.51 13.52 13.63
C ILE A 31 1.74 12.06 13.24
N VAL A 32 2.58 11.86 12.23
CA VAL A 32 3.02 10.56 11.73
C VAL A 32 4.47 10.34 12.15
N ASN A 33 4.75 9.21 12.80
CA ASN A 33 6.10 8.79 13.16
C ASN A 33 6.50 7.60 12.29
N ILE A 34 7.60 7.72 11.54
CA ILE A 34 8.12 6.65 10.70
C ILE A 34 9.61 6.49 10.99
N ALA A 35 10.09 5.25 11.06
CA ALA A 35 11.50 4.93 11.19
C ALA A 35 11.95 4.02 10.05
N SER A 36 13.20 4.18 9.60
CA SER A 36 13.83 3.30 8.62
C SER A 36 15.32 3.15 8.88
N ASN A 37 15.83 1.99 8.51
CA ASN A 37 17.25 1.64 8.50
C ASN A 37 17.92 1.84 7.13
N TYR A 38 17.14 2.17 6.09
CA TYR A 38 17.61 2.24 4.70
C TYR A 38 17.44 3.64 4.11
N MET A 39 16.38 4.35 4.50
CA MET A 39 16.06 5.68 3.97
C MET A 39 16.12 6.75 5.05
N THR A 40 16.68 7.89 4.67
CA THR A 40 16.81 9.07 5.52
C THR A 40 15.72 10.09 5.20
N HIS A 41 15.61 11.14 6.01
CA HIS A 41 14.70 12.27 5.77
C HIS A 41 15.03 13.04 4.47
N SER A 42 16.28 12.99 3.99
CA SER A 42 16.78 13.71 2.81
C SER A 42 16.78 12.83 1.53
N PRO A 43 16.59 13.40 0.33
CA PRO A 43 16.22 14.80 0.06
C PRO A 43 14.76 15.09 0.39
N LEU A 44 14.49 16.29 0.91
CA LEU A 44 13.11 16.77 1.01
C LEU A 44 12.53 16.94 -0.39
N ARG A 45 11.27 16.55 -0.56
CA ARG A 45 10.55 16.75 -1.80
C ARG A 45 9.27 17.50 -1.53
N THR A 46 8.79 18.23 -2.52
CA THR A 46 7.47 18.85 -2.45
C THR A 46 6.44 17.88 -2.99
N ASP A 47 5.33 17.72 -2.26
CA ASP A 47 4.17 16.96 -2.71
C ASP A 47 2.90 17.80 -2.57
N GLN A 48 1.91 17.56 -3.43
CA GLN A 48 0.65 18.29 -3.40
C GLN A 48 -0.35 17.58 -2.50
N ARG A 49 -0.71 18.24 -1.39
CA ARG A 49 -1.71 17.74 -0.44
C ARG A 49 -2.97 18.58 -0.48
N ARG A 50 -4.13 17.96 -0.30
CA ARG A 50 -5.40 18.67 -0.19
C ARG A 50 -5.56 19.15 1.25
N VAL A 51 -5.61 20.47 1.44
CA VAL A 51 -5.85 21.14 2.71
C VAL A 51 -7.11 21.96 2.58
N LYS A 52 -8.14 21.64 3.37
CA LYS A 52 -9.42 22.39 3.36
C LYS A 52 -10.01 22.62 1.96
N GLY A 53 -9.86 21.65 1.06
CA GLY A 53 -10.37 21.71 -0.32
C GLY A 53 -9.40 22.32 -1.35
N GLN A 54 -8.33 23.00 -0.93
CA GLN A 54 -7.29 23.53 -1.84
C GLN A 54 -6.10 22.58 -1.90
N ARG A 55 -5.39 22.55 -3.04
CA ARG A 55 -4.11 21.82 -3.15
C ARG A 55 -3.00 22.75 -2.71
N THR A 56 -2.27 22.35 -1.69
CA THR A 56 -1.12 23.09 -1.13
C THR A 56 0.12 22.24 -1.29
N GLU A 57 1.20 22.87 -1.74
CA GLU A 57 2.51 22.27 -1.83
C GLU A 57 3.17 22.22 -0.45
N MET A 58 3.57 21.02 -0.03
CA MET A 58 4.15 20.79 1.28
C MET A 58 5.44 19.98 1.19
N PRO A 59 6.45 20.29 2.02
CA PRO A 59 7.64 19.47 2.12
C PRO A 59 7.28 18.13 2.76
N ILE A 60 7.59 17.05 2.05
CA ILE A 60 7.49 15.68 2.54
C ILE A 60 8.90 15.07 2.66
N PRO A 61 9.24 14.49 3.82
CA PRO A 61 10.46 13.72 3.98
C PRO A 61 10.50 12.53 3.01
N ASN A 62 11.67 12.25 2.43
CA ASN A 62 11.83 11.15 1.46
C ASN A 62 11.38 9.81 2.05
N LEU A 63 11.69 9.59 3.33
CA LEU A 63 11.26 8.42 4.08
C LEU A 63 9.74 8.21 4.05
N VAL A 64 8.96 9.27 4.34
CA VAL A 64 7.50 9.21 4.38
C VAL A 64 6.95 8.91 2.98
N ARG A 65 7.53 9.52 1.95
CA ARG A 65 7.12 9.28 0.56
C ARG A 65 7.37 7.82 0.14
N SER A 66 8.56 7.31 0.39
CA SER A 66 8.90 5.92 0.02
C SER A 66 8.04 4.91 0.76
N TYR A 67 7.73 5.19 2.03
CA TYR A 67 6.75 4.41 2.78
C TYR A 67 5.40 4.40 2.07
N ASN A 68 4.85 5.57 1.72
CA ASN A 68 3.57 5.66 0.99
C ASN A 68 3.58 4.93 -0.37
N ILE A 69 4.71 4.93 -1.08
CA ILE A 69 4.85 4.17 -2.34
C ILE A 69 4.84 2.67 -2.07
N GLY A 70 5.52 2.22 -1.01
CA GLY A 70 5.68 0.80 -0.68
C GLY A 70 4.42 0.13 -0.12
N ILE A 71 3.61 0.84 0.68
CA ILE A 71 2.42 0.27 1.34
C ILE A 71 1.36 -0.22 0.33
N GLY A 72 1.28 0.42 -0.85
CA GLY A 72 0.22 0.15 -1.81
C GLY A 72 0.21 -1.28 -2.38
N GLY A 73 1.28 -2.06 -2.20
CA GLY A 73 1.34 -3.45 -2.67
C GLY A 73 0.31 -4.37 -2.02
N VAL A 74 0.16 -4.30 -0.69
CA VAL A 74 -0.79 -5.14 0.05
C VAL A 74 -2.23 -4.71 -0.24
N ASP A 75 -2.48 -3.40 -0.26
CA ASP A 75 -3.80 -2.84 -0.57
C ASP A 75 -4.25 -3.19 -1.99
N LEU A 76 -3.31 -3.25 -2.96
CA LEU A 76 -3.60 -3.66 -4.32
C LEU A 76 -4.05 -5.12 -4.36
N LEU A 77 -3.30 -6.03 -3.71
CA LEU A 77 -3.67 -7.44 -3.64
C LEU A 77 -5.04 -7.62 -2.96
N TYR A 78 -5.26 -6.94 -1.84
CA TYR A 78 -6.53 -6.98 -1.11
C TYR A 78 -7.69 -6.49 -1.97
N ARG A 79 -7.53 -5.36 -2.66
CA ARG A 79 -8.54 -4.81 -3.57
C ARG A 79 -8.88 -5.77 -4.71
N LEU A 80 -7.86 -6.37 -5.34
CA LEU A 80 -8.03 -7.34 -6.42
C LEU A 80 -8.68 -8.64 -5.92
N ALA A 81 -8.38 -9.07 -4.69
CA ALA A 81 -9.02 -10.22 -4.06
C ALA A 81 -10.48 -9.93 -3.70
N ALA A 82 -10.79 -8.71 -3.23
CA ALA A 82 -12.14 -8.28 -2.91
C ALA A 82 -13.04 -8.16 -4.15
N ALA A 83 -12.49 -7.72 -5.29
CA ALA A 83 -13.23 -7.51 -6.53
C ALA A 83 -13.98 -8.76 -7.04
N TYR A 84 -13.39 -9.95 -6.83
CA TYR A 84 -13.98 -11.23 -7.21
C TYR A 84 -13.98 -12.20 -6.04
N HIS A 85 -14.38 -11.71 -4.86
CA HIS A 85 -14.41 -12.52 -3.65
C HIS A 85 -15.43 -13.66 -3.77
N PRO A 86 -15.01 -14.93 -3.68
CA PRO A 86 -15.91 -16.07 -3.74
C PRO A 86 -16.81 -16.13 -2.50
N ILE A 87 -18.13 -16.10 -2.71
CA ILE A 87 -19.14 -16.22 -1.66
C ILE A 87 -19.41 -17.71 -1.42
N ILE A 88 -18.49 -18.40 -0.74
CA ILE A 88 -18.63 -19.82 -0.39
C ILE A 88 -18.65 -19.94 1.13
N ILE A 89 -19.84 -20.19 1.68
CA ILE A 89 -20.03 -20.35 3.12
C ILE A 89 -19.90 -21.83 3.47
N GLY A 90 -18.81 -22.17 4.16
CA GLY A 90 -18.60 -23.50 4.71
C GLY A 90 -19.05 -23.60 6.16
N LYS A 91 -19.50 -24.78 6.59
CA LYS A 91 -19.86 -25.05 7.99
C LYS A 91 -18.65 -25.13 8.93
N LYS A 92 -17.45 -25.31 8.36
CA LYS A 92 -16.20 -25.49 9.11
C LYS A 92 -15.42 -24.18 9.17
N TRP A 93 -14.86 -23.86 10.34
CA TRP A 93 -14.16 -22.59 10.61
C TRP A 93 -12.98 -22.32 9.67
N TYR A 94 -12.32 -23.36 9.15
CA TYR A 94 -11.18 -23.22 8.25
C TYR A 94 -11.58 -22.99 6.79
N TRP A 95 -12.85 -23.15 6.44
CA TRP A 95 -13.30 -23.03 5.06
C TRP A 95 -13.08 -21.63 4.47
N PRO A 96 -13.41 -20.54 5.19
CA PRO A 96 -13.07 -19.19 4.73
C PRO A 96 -11.57 -18.97 4.51
N LEU A 97 -10.71 -19.60 5.31
CA LEU A 97 -9.25 -19.51 5.14
C LEU A 97 -8.80 -20.18 3.84
N PHE A 98 -9.30 -21.38 3.57
CA PHE A 98 -9.00 -22.12 2.33
C PHE A 98 -9.46 -21.36 1.08
N ILE A 99 -10.69 -20.85 1.10
CA ILE A 99 -11.27 -20.07 0.00
C ILE A 99 -10.50 -18.76 -0.23
N ASN A 100 -10.11 -18.06 0.84
CA ASN A 100 -9.28 -16.87 0.74
C ASN A 100 -7.88 -17.16 0.18
N ALA A 101 -7.27 -18.29 0.57
CA ALA A 101 -5.98 -18.70 0.04
C ALA A 101 -6.04 -18.99 -1.46
N LEU A 102 -7.06 -19.71 -1.93
CA LEU A 102 -7.29 -19.94 -3.37
C LEU A 102 -7.51 -18.64 -4.14
N ASN A 103 -8.31 -17.73 -3.57
CA ASN A 103 -8.55 -16.42 -4.16
C ASN A 103 -7.26 -15.60 -4.28
N ALA A 104 -6.45 -15.55 -3.23
CA ALA A 104 -5.16 -14.87 -3.24
C ALA A 104 -4.18 -15.49 -4.25
N ALA A 105 -4.10 -16.82 -4.32
CA ALA A 105 -3.29 -17.53 -5.31
C ALA A 105 -3.71 -17.21 -6.75
N THR A 106 -5.02 -17.10 -7.00
CA THR A 106 -5.57 -16.76 -8.32
C THR A 106 -5.21 -15.33 -8.73
N VAL A 107 -5.29 -14.39 -7.80
CA VAL A 107 -4.86 -12.99 -8.02
C VAL A 107 -3.36 -12.90 -8.26
N ALA A 108 -2.55 -13.65 -7.51
CA ALA A 108 -1.11 -13.70 -7.71
C ALA A 108 -0.74 -14.28 -9.09
N ALA A 109 -1.38 -15.38 -9.50
CA ALA A 109 -1.20 -15.98 -10.82
C ALA A 109 -1.58 -15.00 -11.95
N TRP A 110 -2.73 -14.32 -11.81
CA TRP A 110 -3.13 -13.27 -12.75
C TRP A 110 -2.10 -12.13 -12.82
N ARG A 111 -1.54 -11.73 -11.68
CA ARG A 111 -0.52 -10.67 -11.63
C ARG A 111 0.75 -11.08 -12.36
N ILE A 112 1.20 -12.32 -12.19
CA ILE A 112 2.36 -12.88 -12.91
C ILE A 112 2.08 -12.93 -14.41
N HIS A 113 0.90 -13.41 -14.82
CA HIS A 113 0.48 -13.41 -16.22
C HIS A 113 0.47 -11.99 -16.81
N HIS A 114 0.02 -10.99 -16.05
CA HIS A 114 0.04 -9.59 -16.47
C HIS A 114 1.46 -9.02 -16.62
N PHE A 115 2.44 -9.53 -15.87
CA PHE A 115 3.84 -9.14 -16.01
C PHE A 115 4.53 -9.81 -17.20
N MET A 116 4.12 -11.04 -17.57
CA MET A 116 4.76 -11.81 -18.63
C MET A 116 4.18 -11.52 -20.02
N GLU A 117 2.88 -11.25 -20.11
CA GLU A 117 2.22 -11.07 -21.40
C GLU A 117 2.10 -9.62 -21.87
N LYS A 118 2.30 -9.39 -23.17
CA LYS A 118 2.13 -8.07 -23.80
C LYS A 118 0.65 -7.65 -23.93
N ARG A 119 -0.28 -8.61 -23.89
CA ARG A 119 -1.74 -8.39 -23.98
C ARG A 119 -2.43 -9.13 -22.84
N PRO A 120 -2.39 -8.57 -21.62
CA PRO A 120 -2.88 -9.29 -20.47
C PRO A 120 -4.41 -9.39 -20.48
N LEU A 121 -4.91 -10.58 -20.16
CA LEU A 121 -6.33 -10.84 -19.97
C LEU A 121 -6.87 -10.03 -18.78
N SER A 122 -8.14 -9.64 -18.86
CA SER A 122 -8.83 -9.08 -17.70
C SER A 122 -8.90 -10.12 -16.58
N GLN A 123 -9.01 -9.66 -15.33
CA GLN A 123 -9.04 -10.55 -14.17
C GLN A 123 -10.19 -11.58 -14.23
N ARG A 124 -11.32 -11.20 -14.84
CA ARG A 124 -12.47 -12.08 -15.06
C ARG A 124 -12.16 -13.15 -16.10
N GLU A 125 -11.64 -12.76 -17.26
CA GLU A 125 -11.31 -13.70 -18.34
C GLU A 125 -10.26 -14.71 -17.90
N PHE A 126 -9.23 -14.25 -17.19
CA PHE A 126 -8.21 -15.14 -16.63
C PHE A 126 -8.82 -16.20 -15.70
N ARG A 127 -9.73 -15.80 -14.81
CA ARG A 127 -10.45 -16.75 -13.94
C ARG A 127 -11.28 -17.75 -14.74
N CYS A 128 -12.00 -17.30 -15.77
CA CYS A 128 -12.76 -18.19 -16.64
C CYS A 128 -11.85 -19.21 -17.34
N HIS A 129 -10.70 -18.77 -17.88
CA HIS A 129 -9.72 -19.66 -18.49
C HIS A 129 -9.16 -20.69 -17.51
N VAL A 130 -8.82 -20.27 -16.28
CA VAL A 130 -8.36 -21.18 -15.22
C VAL A 130 -9.42 -22.22 -14.88
N VAL A 131 -10.68 -21.81 -14.76
CA VAL A 131 -11.80 -22.75 -14.48
C VAL A 131 -11.99 -23.72 -15.64
N VAL A 132 -12.00 -23.26 -16.89
CA VAL A 132 -12.14 -24.13 -18.06
C VAL A 132 -10.98 -25.13 -18.17
N GLY A 133 -9.74 -24.71 -17.89
CA GLY A 133 -8.58 -25.61 -17.90
C GLY A 133 -8.53 -26.61 -16.74
N LEU A 134 -9.29 -26.37 -15.66
CA LEU A 134 -9.43 -27.28 -14.52
C LEU A 134 -10.61 -28.24 -14.68
N LEU A 135 -11.52 -27.96 -15.62
CA LEU A 135 -12.62 -28.87 -15.94
C LEU A 135 -12.08 -29.98 -16.87
N PRO A 136 -12.41 -31.25 -16.59
CA PRO A 136 -11.99 -32.40 -17.41
C PRO A 136 -12.65 -32.42 -18.79
#